data_AF-A0A3M6K5S1-F1
#
_entry.id   AF-A0A3M6K5S1-F1
#
_cell.length_a   1.000
_cell.length_b   1.000
_cell.length_c   1.000
_cell.angle_alpha   90.00
_cell.angle_beta   90.00
_cell.angle_gamma   90.00
#
_symmetry.space_group_name_H-M   'P 1'
#
loop_
_entity.id
_entity.type
_entity.pdbx_description
1 polymer ?
#
loop_
_entity_poly.entity_id
_entity_poly.type
_entity_poly.pdbx_seq_one_letter_code
_entity_poly.pdbx_strand_id
1 'polypeptide(L)'
;IATINPLNHVGTKELPPQLLSRFPIRLRMDYPPEEQEFEIVKKHVPNVDEKSLTQGIKLANTLRQAASVEELYYSPSLRETIAYSKLISGNMSPKKAAEIVFGNVYAQWGNIELQKVNDIIASMYES
;
A
#
# COMPACT_ATOMS: atom_id res chain seq x y z
N ILE A 1 -15.59 -14.74 13.69
CA ILE A 1 -15.17 -13.96 12.50
C ILE A 1 -13.74 -14.39 12.19
N ALA A 2 -13.40 -14.65 10.92
CA ALA A 2 -12.06 -15.04 10.50
C ALA A 2 -11.67 -14.24 9.25
N THR A 3 -10.37 -14.05 9.05
CA THR A 3 -9.81 -13.30 7.92
C THR A 3 -8.69 -14.12 7.27
N ILE A 4 -8.56 -14.02 5.96
CA ILE A 4 -7.42 -14.54 5.22
C ILE A 4 -7.04 -13.53 4.13
N ASN A 5 -5.74 -13.37 3.88
CA ASN A 5 -5.26 -12.60 2.74
C ASN A 5 -5.61 -13.32 1.43
N PRO A 6 -5.68 -12.61 0.30
CA PRO A 6 -5.83 -13.27 -0.99
C PRO A 6 -4.61 -14.18 -1.27
N LEU A 7 -4.85 -15.26 -2.04
CA LEU A 7 -3.85 -16.32 -2.26
C LEU A 7 -2.61 -15.85 -3.03
N ASN A 8 -2.72 -14.77 -3.78
CA ASN A 8 -1.59 -14.13 -4.46
C ASN A 8 -0.62 -13.43 -3.50
N HIS A 9 -1.00 -13.22 -2.24
CA HIS A 9 -0.09 -12.68 -1.24
C HIS A 9 0.92 -13.74 -0.80
N VAL A 10 2.21 -13.45 -0.97
CA VAL A 10 3.31 -14.34 -0.60
C VAL A 10 3.13 -14.89 0.82
N GLY A 11 3.26 -16.21 0.96
CA GLY A 11 3.10 -16.94 2.22
C GLY A 11 1.66 -17.33 2.58
N THR A 12 0.65 -16.90 1.82
CA THR A 12 -0.75 -17.31 2.05
C THR A 12 -0.96 -18.72 1.50
N LYS A 13 -1.52 -19.60 2.34
CA LYS A 13 -1.90 -20.96 1.95
C LYS A 13 -3.40 -21.08 1.86
N GLU A 14 -3.86 -21.91 0.92
CA GLU A 14 -5.27 -22.23 0.79
C GLU A 14 -5.83 -22.83 2.09
N LEU A 15 -7.05 -22.45 2.43
CA LEU A 15 -7.76 -23.04 3.55
C LEU A 15 -8.30 -24.41 3.15
N PRO A 16 -8.19 -25.42 4.03
CA PRO A 16 -8.89 -26.69 3.87
C PRO A 16 -10.38 -26.48 3.56
N PRO A 17 -10.97 -27.21 2.60
CA PRO A 17 -12.39 -27.10 2.26
C PRO A 17 -13.33 -27.27 3.46
N GLN A 18 -12.94 -28.09 4.44
CA GLN A 18 -13.68 -28.35 5.67
C GLN A 18 -13.76 -27.12 6.58
N LEU A 19 -12.80 -26.20 6.51
CA LEU A 19 -12.87 -24.92 7.22
C LEU A 19 -13.71 -23.93 6.42
N LEU A 20 -13.52 -23.86 5.09
CA LEU A 20 -14.28 -22.96 4.21
C LEU A 20 -15.80 -23.21 4.30
N SER A 21 -16.23 -24.46 4.42
CA SER A 21 -17.65 -24.82 4.56
C SER A 21 -18.31 -24.29 5.83
N ARG A 22 -17.52 -23.95 6.87
CA ARG A 22 -18.02 -23.37 8.14
C ARG A 22 -18.24 -21.86 8.06
N PHE A 23 -17.89 -21.23 6.95
CA PHE A 23 -18.14 -19.81 6.68
C PHE A 23 -19.23 -19.66 5.62
N PRO A 24 -20.52 -19.63 6.01
CA PRO A 24 -21.64 -19.48 5.07
C PRO A 24 -21.70 -18.09 4.43
N ILE A 25 -21.11 -17.08 5.09
CA ILE A 25 -20.98 -15.71 4.58
C ILE A 25 -19.49 -15.44 4.38
N ARG A 26 -19.13 -14.94 3.20
CA ARG A 26 -17.76 -14.59 2.83
C ARG A 26 -17.79 -13.22 2.16
N LEU A 27 -16.95 -12.31 2.66
CA LEU A 27 -16.78 -10.98 2.09
C LEU A 27 -15.41 -10.92 1.43
N ARG A 28 -15.37 -10.53 0.16
CA ARG A 28 -14.12 -10.14 -0.50
C ARG A 28 -13.90 -8.67 -0.21
N MET A 29 -12.71 -8.34 0.27
CA MET A 29 -12.30 -6.96 0.50
C MET A 29 -11.15 -6.63 -0.43
N ASP A 30 -11.29 -5.52 -1.15
CA ASP A 30 -10.25 -4.91 -1.96
C ASP A 30 -9.94 -3.51 -1.42
N TYR A 31 -8.86 -2.90 -1.91
CA TYR A 31 -8.56 -1.52 -1.61
C TYR A 31 -9.65 -0.59 -2.19
N PRO A 32 -10.07 0.44 -1.44
CA PRO A 32 -11.09 1.36 -1.93
C PRO A 32 -10.52 2.27 -3.03
N PRO A 33 -11.38 2.94 -3.80
CA PRO A 33 -10.95 3.98 -4.74
C PRO A 33 -10.15 5.10 -4.05
N GLU A 34 -9.28 5.78 -4.79
CA GLU A 34 -8.38 6.82 -4.26
C GLU A 34 -9.11 7.90 -3.45
N GLU A 35 -10.29 8.35 -3.92
CA GLU A 35 -11.13 9.34 -3.23
C GLU A 35 -11.61 8.84 -1.86
N GLN A 36 -12.00 7.58 -1.75
CA GLN A 36 -12.44 7.00 -0.49
C GLN A 36 -11.26 6.74 0.44
N GLU A 37 -10.10 6.32 -0.11
CA GLU A 37 -8.87 6.18 0.67
C GLU A 37 -8.43 7.53 1.25
N PHE A 38 -8.52 8.60 0.47
CA PHE A 38 -8.22 9.97 0.92
C PHE A 38 -9.06 10.38 2.13
N GLU A 39 -10.38 10.15 2.08
CA GLU A 39 -11.27 10.41 3.20
C GLU A 39 -10.96 9.53 4.43
N ILE A 40 -10.60 8.26 4.21
CA ILE A 40 -10.17 7.37 5.30
C ILE A 40 -8.90 7.91 5.95
N VAL A 41 -7.92 8.33 5.15
CA VAL A 41 -6.64 8.83 5.67
C VAL A 41 -6.83 10.15 6.41
N LYS A 42 -7.65 11.09 5.90
CA LYS A 42 -7.97 12.33 6.63
C LYS A 42 -8.60 12.08 8.00
N LYS A 43 -9.45 11.04 8.14
CA LYS A 43 -10.00 10.67 9.45
C LYS A 43 -8.93 10.23 10.45
N HIS A 44 -7.80 9.70 9.97
CA HIS A 44 -6.68 9.28 10.82
C HIS A 44 -5.63 10.38 11.01
N VAL A 45 -5.47 11.26 10.02
CA VAL A 45 -4.48 12.36 10.02
C VAL A 45 -5.16 13.64 9.50
N PRO A 46 -5.93 14.37 10.33
CA PRO A 46 -6.79 15.46 9.86
C PRO A 46 -6.06 16.66 9.25
N ASN A 47 -4.85 16.96 9.72
CA ASN A 47 -4.09 18.16 9.33
C ASN A 47 -3.01 17.87 8.27
N VAL A 48 -3.13 16.76 7.56
CA VAL A 48 -2.18 16.37 6.52
C VAL A 48 -2.28 17.28 5.30
N ASP A 49 -1.15 17.63 4.69
CA ASP A 49 -1.13 18.35 3.42
C ASP A 49 -1.83 17.53 2.33
N GLU A 50 -2.92 18.08 1.78
CA GLU A 50 -3.80 17.36 0.86
C GLU A 50 -3.12 17.03 -0.47
N LYS A 51 -2.24 17.90 -0.94
CA LYS A 51 -1.49 17.69 -2.19
C LYS A 51 -0.53 16.51 -2.03
N SER A 52 0.27 16.51 -0.98
CA SER A 52 1.20 15.43 -0.65
C SER A 52 0.46 14.12 -0.35
N LEU A 53 -0.69 14.17 0.34
CA LEU A 53 -1.55 13.01 0.56
C LEU A 53 -2.04 12.41 -0.76
N THR A 54 -2.60 13.23 -1.64
CA THR A 54 -3.11 12.80 -2.94
C THR A 54 -2.01 12.13 -3.76
N GLN A 55 -0.82 12.72 -3.77
CA GLN A 55 0.35 12.16 -4.44
C GLN A 55 0.79 10.82 -3.83
N GLY A 56 0.82 10.71 -2.51
CA GLY A 56 1.14 9.45 -1.82
C GLY A 56 0.12 8.33 -2.07
N ILE A 57 -1.17 8.66 -2.15
CA ILE A 57 -2.23 7.69 -2.50
C ILE A 57 -2.07 7.23 -3.95
N LYS A 58 -1.81 8.14 -4.89
CA LYS A 58 -1.52 7.79 -6.29
C LYS A 58 -0.32 6.86 -6.40
N LEU A 59 0.77 7.15 -5.68
CA LEU A 59 1.93 6.25 -5.61
C LEU A 59 1.53 4.86 -5.12
N ALA A 60 0.80 4.78 -4.00
CA ALA A 60 0.36 3.51 -3.45
C ALA A 60 -0.50 2.74 -4.47
N ASN A 61 -1.39 3.42 -5.20
CA ASN A 61 -2.20 2.81 -6.24
C ASN A 61 -1.37 2.30 -7.43
N THR A 62 -0.40 3.08 -7.91
CA THR A 62 0.56 2.63 -8.94
C THR A 62 1.30 1.37 -8.51
N LEU A 63 1.79 1.33 -7.27
CA LEU A 63 2.48 0.15 -6.74
C LEU A 63 1.54 -1.06 -6.60
N ARG A 64 0.28 -0.85 -6.19
CA ARG A 64 -0.73 -1.92 -6.15
C ARG A 64 -1.04 -2.47 -7.54
N GLN A 65 -1.13 -1.61 -8.55
CA GLN A 65 -1.36 -2.02 -9.93
C GLN A 65 -0.18 -2.87 -10.46
N ALA A 66 1.05 -2.41 -10.25
CA ALA A 66 2.25 -3.17 -10.63
C ALA A 66 2.33 -4.52 -9.88
N ALA A 67 1.96 -4.57 -8.61
CA ALA A 67 1.89 -5.82 -7.86
C ALA A 67 0.79 -6.77 -8.37
N SER A 68 -0.34 -6.23 -8.86
CA SER A 68 -1.45 -7.04 -9.38
C SER A 68 -1.13 -7.80 -10.66
N VAL A 69 -0.15 -7.31 -11.43
CA VAL A 69 0.38 -7.95 -12.65
C VAL A 69 1.71 -8.67 -12.41
N GLU A 70 2.03 -8.96 -11.14
CA GLU A 70 3.25 -9.68 -10.71
C GLU A 70 4.57 -8.98 -11.08
N GLU A 71 4.54 -7.68 -11.42
CA GLU A 71 5.75 -6.89 -11.67
C GLU A 71 6.47 -6.47 -10.38
N LEU A 72 5.75 -6.42 -9.26
CA LEU A 72 6.27 -6.13 -7.93
C LEU A 72 5.81 -7.21 -6.94
N TYR A 73 6.71 -7.57 -6.02
CA TYR A 73 6.44 -8.63 -5.03
C TYR A 73 5.48 -8.21 -3.91
N TYR A 74 5.19 -6.92 -3.77
CA TYR A 74 4.46 -6.38 -2.64
C TYR A 74 3.45 -5.32 -3.05
N SER A 75 2.30 -5.32 -2.38
CA SER A 75 1.21 -4.40 -2.66
C SER A 75 0.96 -3.54 -1.41
N PRO A 76 1.24 -2.22 -1.44
CA PRO A 76 1.04 -1.35 -0.29
C PRO A 76 -0.40 -1.34 0.22
N SER A 77 -0.57 -1.37 1.52
CA SER A 77 -1.84 -1.33 2.24
C SER A 77 -2.28 0.09 2.60
N LEU A 78 -3.53 0.25 3.07
CA LEU A 78 -4.01 1.53 3.64
C LEU A 78 -3.22 1.94 4.89
N ARG A 79 -2.62 0.98 5.61
CA ARG A 79 -1.80 1.33 6.79
C ARG A 79 -0.56 2.11 6.37
N GLU A 80 -0.01 1.82 5.20
CA GLU A 80 1.13 2.54 4.67
C GLU A 80 0.75 3.94 4.18
N THR A 81 -0.40 4.13 3.52
CA THR A 81 -0.84 5.49 3.19
C THR A 81 -1.10 6.32 4.45
N ILE A 82 -1.68 5.74 5.51
CA ILE A 82 -1.80 6.41 6.82
C ILE A 82 -0.42 6.72 7.44
N ALA A 83 0.54 5.78 7.37
CA ALA A 83 1.88 5.98 7.92
C ALA A 83 2.64 7.08 7.17
N TYR A 84 2.58 7.07 5.84
CA TYR A 84 3.09 8.13 4.98
C TYR A 84 2.53 9.50 5.39
N SER A 85 1.21 9.60 5.59
CA SER A 85 0.53 10.81 6.03
C SER A 85 0.99 11.32 7.39
N LYS A 86 1.26 10.41 8.34
CA LYS A 86 1.82 10.77 9.65
C LYS A 86 3.22 11.37 9.52
N LEU A 87 4.06 10.83 8.63
CA LEU A 87 5.41 11.35 8.42
C LEU A 87 5.40 12.75 7.81
N ILE A 88 4.59 12.98 6.77
CA ILE A 88 4.48 14.31 6.15
C ILE A 88 3.87 15.33 7.13
N SER A 89 2.89 14.94 7.95
CA SER A 89 2.36 15.81 9.03
C SER A 89 3.41 16.10 10.11
N GLY A 90 4.46 15.28 10.21
CA GLY A 90 5.64 15.50 11.06
C GLY A 90 6.74 16.32 10.38
N ASN A 91 6.42 17.05 9.31
CA ASN A 91 7.36 17.85 8.50
C ASN A 91 8.44 17.04 7.76
N MET A 92 8.24 15.74 7.55
CA MET A 92 9.09 14.97 6.64
C MET A 92 8.79 15.35 5.18
N SER A 93 9.82 15.41 4.34
CA SER A 93 9.59 15.64 2.91
C SER A 93 8.78 14.49 2.30
N PRO A 94 7.82 14.76 1.40
CA PRO A 94 6.99 13.73 0.76
C PRO A 94 7.80 12.60 0.11
N LYS A 95 8.84 12.95 -0.66
CA LYS A 95 9.75 11.96 -1.27
C LYS A 95 10.38 11.05 -0.22
N LYS A 96 10.89 11.61 0.89
CA LYS A 96 11.55 10.81 1.93
C LYS A 96 10.56 9.92 2.68
N ALA A 97 9.36 10.43 2.95
CA ALA A 97 8.29 9.64 3.55
C ALA A 97 7.89 8.47 2.65
N ALA A 98 7.81 8.69 1.33
CA ALA A 98 7.51 7.65 0.35
C ALA A 98 8.60 6.56 0.28
N GLU A 99 9.88 6.95 0.27
CA GLU A 99 11.01 5.99 0.34
C GLU A 99 10.92 5.11 1.59
N ILE A 100 10.68 5.72 2.75
CA ILE A 100 10.67 5.01 4.04
C ILE A 100 9.49 4.02 4.11
N VAL A 101 8.31 4.46 3.67
CA VAL A 101 7.07 3.72 3.88
C VAL A 101 6.80 2.73 2.75
N PHE A 102 7.02 3.14 1.49
CA PHE A 102 6.71 2.31 0.32
C PHE A 102 7.94 1.64 -0.30
N GLY A 103 9.11 2.29 -0.26
CA GLY A 103 10.33 1.79 -0.90
C GLY A 103 11.07 0.74 -0.09
N ASN A 104 11.34 1.01 1.19
CA ASN A 104 12.23 0.18 2.02
C ASN A 104 11.81 -1.29 2.17
N VAL A 105 10.51 -1.59 2.07
CA VAL A 105 10.02 -2.97 2.10
C VAL A 105 10.63 -3.81 0.97
N TYR A 106 11.02 -3.20 -0.15
CA TYR A 106 11.58 -3.92 -1.29
C TYR A 106 13.04 -4.32 -1.12
N ALA A 107 13.76 -3.76 -0.14
CA ALA A 107 15.14 -4.13 0.16
C ALA A 107 15.29 -5.62 0.52
N GLN A 108 14.22 -6.27 1.00
CA GLN A 108 14.23 -7.70 1.33
C GLN A 108 14.38 -8.62 0.10
N TRP A 109 14.06 -8.14 -1.10
CA TRP A 109 14.26 -8.85 -2.37
C TRP A 109 15.52 -8.39 -3.12
N GLY A 110 16.34 -7.54 -2.49
CA GLY A 110 17.61 -7.06 -3.01
C GLY A 110 17.55 -5.70 -3.69
N ASN A 111 18.73 -5.22 -4.12
CA ASN A 111 18.91 -3.85 -4.59
C ASN A 111 18.19 -3.55 -5.91
N ILE A 112 17.96 -4.55 -6.77
CA ILE A 112 17.29 -4.36 -8.05
C ILE A 112 15.82 -3.97 -7.84
N GLU A 113 15.11 -4.70 -6.99
CA GLU A 113 13.70 -4.41 -6.66
C GLU A 113 13.55 -3.09 -5.92
N LEU A 114 14.46 -2.82 -4.98
CA LEU A 114 14.50 -1.54 -4.29
C LEU A 114 14.72 -0.38 -5.26
N GLN A 115 15.66 -0.51 -6.20
CA GLN A 115 15.95 0.54 -7.18
C GLN A 115 14.74 0.78 -8.09
N LYS A 116 14.10 -0.27 -8.59
CA LYS A 116 12.90 -0.18 -9.43
C LYS A 116 11.81 0.66 -8.76
N VAL A 117 11.54 0.43 -7.48
CA VAL A 117 10.53 1.19 -6.73
C VAL A 117 10.99 2.62 -6.43
N ASN A 118 12.28 2.81 -6.12
CA ASN A 118 12.83 4.14 -5.92
C ASN A 118 12.78 5.00 -7.20
N ASP A 119 12.93 4.40 -8.38
CA ASP A 119 12.80 5.10 -9.67
C ASP A 119 11.35 5.56 -9.88
N ILE A 120 10.36 4.71 -9.54
CA ILE A 120 8.93 5.09 -9.55
C ILE A 120 8.69 6.26 -8.60
N ILE A 121 9.23 6.19 -7.38
CA ILE A 121 9.12 7.27 -6.38
C ILE A 121 9.75 8.56 -6.93
N ALA A 122 10.98 8.50 -7.42
CA ALA A 122 11.68 9.67 -7.96
C ALA A 122 10.88 10.31 -9.09
N SER A 123 10.37 9.51 -10.04
CA SER A 123 9.55 10.02 -11.16
C SER A 123 8.31 10.78 -10.70
N MET A 124 7.73 10.41 -9.56
CA MET A 124 6.54 11.03 -9.03
C MET A 124 6.82 12.35 -8.30
N TYR A 125 7.98 12.49 -7.64
CA TYR A 125 8.29 13.63 -6.77
C TYR A 125 9.31 14.63 -7.36
N GLU A 126 9.93 14.33 -8.51
CA GLU A 126 10.89 15.23 -9.18
C GLU A 126 10.23 16.17 -10.21
N SER A 127 8.96 16.56 -9.98
CA SER A 127 8.21 17.56 -10.77
C SER A 127 8.04 18.90 -10.07
#